data_AF-A0A1D6GB53-F1
#
_entry.id   AF-A0A1D6GB53-F1
#
_cell.length_a   1.000
_cell.length_b   1.000
_cell.length_c   1.000
_cell.angle_alpha   90.00
_cell.angle_beta   90.00
_cell.angle_gamma   90.00
#
_symmetry.space_group_name_H-M   'P 1'
#
loop_
_entity.id
_entity.type
_entity.pdbx_description
1 polymer ?
#
loop_
_entity_poly.entity_id
_entity_poly.type
_entity_poly.pdbx_seq_one_letter_code
_entity_poly.pdbx_strand_id
1 'polypeptide(L)'
;MAMKKNQDSQLVMGRYRLGQLLGSGNFAKVYKAHKVATGEAVAVKVLDKDAVHRSGMAEKVKTEVDVMRRVRHPNVVRLHEMMATRSKIYFVMEYASGGELFARLAQSTRFPEPVARRYFQQLMTAVEFCHSRGVYHRDLKPENLLLDARGDLKVSDFGLSALQDGRGGRQLRGDGLLHTACGTPAIMSKLEEIAETRNLDIKLNKRGRVEMEGGQYCRRGTLVIEAEIFEVAPSVRVVEMRKIGGDSPEFREFYRQELKPSLGDIVWSWQGSDSPPTPLLPPALRQATNQRP
;
A
#
# COMPACT_ATOMS: atom_id res chain seq x y z
N MET A 1 -20.36 35.09 -0.61
CA MET A 1 -19.23 34.23 -0.18
C MET A 1 -19.73 32.79 -0.11
N ALA A 2 -19.32 31.93 -1.05
CA ALA A 2 -19.72 30.52 -1.05
C ALA A 2 -18.71 29.68 -0.26
N MET A 3 -19.18 29.00 0.77
CA MET A 3 -18.37 28.06 1.56
C MET A 3 -17.88 26.92 0.67
N LYS A 4 -16.55 26.72 0.61
CA LYS A 4 -15.92 25.54 0.01
C LYS A 4 -16.42 24.29 0.74
N LYS A 5 -17.11 23.38 0.02
CA LYS A 5 -17.44 22.04 0.52
C LYS A 5 -16.17 21.34 0.95
N ASN A 6 -16.09 21.00 2.24
CA ASN A 6 -15.03 20.18 2.82
C ASN A 6 -15.10 18.81 2.12
N GLN A 7 -14.10 18.45 1.31
CA GLN A 7 -13.97 17.10 0.79
C GLN A 7 -13.65 16.19 1.96
N ASP A 8 -14.62 15.39 2.40
CA ASP A 8 -14.42 14.35 3.40
C ASP A 8 -13.19 13.52 3.02
N SER A 9 -12.16 13.63 3.86
CA SER A 9 -10.89 12.96 3.69
C SER A 9 -11.11 11.44 3.68
N GLN A 10 -11.09 10.85 2.48
CA GLN A 10 -11.30 9.41 2.29
C GLN A 10 -10.28 8.62 3.11
N LEU A 11 -10.77 7.73 3.96
CA LEU A 11 -9.94 6.81 4.72
C LEU A 11 -9.55 5.65 3.80
N VAL A 12 -8.27 5.54 3.49
CA VAL A 12 -7.72 4.38 2.77
C VAL A 12 -7.40 3.32 3.79
N MET A 13 -8.10 2.19 3.68
CA MET A 13 -7.78 0.96 4.38
C MET A 13 -7.73 1.12 5.91
N GLY A 14 -8.48 2.07 6.48
CA GLY A 14 -8.48 2.36 7.93
C GLY A 14 -7.21 3.03 8.48
N ARG A 15 -6.13 3.08 7.69
CA ARG A 15 -4.77 3.41 8.17
C ARG A 15 -4.26 4.76 7.70
N TYR A 16 -4.80 5.26 6.59
CA TYR A 16 -4.34 6.50 5.96
C TYR A 16 -5.52 7.41 5.68
N ARG A 17 -5.45 8.63 6.18
CA ARG A 17 -6.41 9.69 5.85
C ARG A 17 -5.89 10.44 4.63
N LEU A 18 -6.50 10.24 3.47
CA LEU A 18 -6.13 10.99 2.26
C LEU A 18 -6.51 12.47 2.42
N GLY A 19 -5.60 13.34 2.03
CA GLY A 19 -5.80 14.77 1.94
C GLY A 19 -5.70 15.24 0.49
N GLN A 20 -5.00 16.35 0.28
CA GLN A 20 -4.93 17.00 -1.02
C GLN A 20 -4.26 16.13 -2.10
N LEU A 21 -4.71 16.29 -3.34
CA LEU A 21 -4.03 15.78 -4.52
C LEU A 21 -2.73 16.56 -4.73
N LEU A 22 -1.60 15.85 -4.77
CA LEU A 22 -0.26 16.41 -5.05
C LEU A 22 0.07 16.36 -6.54
N GLY A 23 -0.41 15.33 -7.24
CA GLY A 23 -0.15 15.17 -8.67
C GLY A 23 -1.08 14.15 -9.32
N SER A 24 -1.31 14.30 -10.63
CA SER A 24 -2.13 13.39 -11.42
C SER A 24 -1.41 13.06 -12.72
N GLY A 25 -1.17 11.78 -12.97
CA GLY A 25 -0.70 11.26 -14.26
C GLY A 25 -1.80 10.44 -14.94
N ASN A 26 -1.48 9.86 -16.10
CA ASN A 26 -2.44 9.10 -16.92
C ASN A 26 -3.04 7.88 -16.19
N PHE A 27 -2.26 7.22 -15.32
CA PHE A 27 -2.65 5.97 -14.67
C PHE A 27 -2.59 6.03 -13.14
N ALA A 28 -2.17 7.16 -12.58
CA ALA A 28 -1.93 7.30 -11.15
C ALA A 28 -2.32 8.68 -10.63
N LYS A 29 -2.85 8.71 -9.41
CA LYS A 29 -3.08 9.93 -8.64
C LYS A 29 -2.26 9.87 -7.36
N VAL A 30 -1.54 10.94 -7.05
CA VAL A 30 -0.71 11.03 -5.85
C VAL A 30 -1.37 11.99 -4.88
N TYR A 31 -1.63 11.53 -3.67
CA TYR A 31 -2.24 12.31 -2.60
C TYR A 31 -1.27 12.50 -1.44
N LYS A 32 -1.30 13.67 -0.80
CA LYS A 32 -0.78 13.80 0.56
C LYS A 32 -1.75 13.07 1.47
N ALA A 33 -1.24 12.27 2.38
CA ALA A 33 -2.05 11.59 3.38
C ALA A 33 -1.36 11.64 4.74
N HIS A 34 -2.08 11.25 5.78
CA HIS A 34 -1.52 11.09 7.12
C HIS A 34 -1.83 9.70 7.65
N LYS A 35 -0.85 9.07 8.30
CA LYS A 35 -1.08 7.85 9.07
C LYS A 35 -2.06 8.16 10.20
N VAL A 36 -3.12 7.39 10.32
CA VAL A 36 -4.16 7.60 11.34
C VAL A 36 -3.58 7.39 12.75
N ALA A 37 -2.68 6.42 12.90
CA ALA A 37 -2.10 6.07 14.20
C ALA A 37 -1.10 7.10 14.73
N THR A 38 -0.30 7.72 13.85
CA THR A 38 0.83 8.58 14.26
C THR A 38 0.69 10.04 13.84
N GLY A 39 -0.22 10.35 12.91
CA GLY A 39 -0.30 11.67 12.28
C GLY A 39 0.83 11.96 11.28
N GLU A 40 1.76 11.03 11.07
CA GLU A 40 2.89 11.21 10.15
C GLU A 40 2.41 11.41 8.71
N ALA A 41 2.93 12.44 8.05
CA ALA A 41 2.63 12.75 6.66
C ALA A 41 3.31 11.76 5.71
N VAL A 42 2.55 11.27 4.73
CA VAL A 42 3.01 10.35 3.68
C VAL A 42 2.46 10.77 2.32
N ALA A 43 3.09 10.30 1.25
CA ALA A 43 2.54 10.39 -0.10
C ALA A 43 1.91 9.05 -0.47
N VAL A 44 0.67 9.06 -0.99
CA VAL A 44 -0.04 7.85 -1.43
C VAL A 44 -0.31 7.93 -2.92
N LYS A 45 0.39 7.10 -3.69
CA LYS A 45 0.19 6.96 -5.14
C LYS A 45 -0.82 5.83 -5.38
N VAL A 46 -1.94 6.17 -6.02
CA VAL A 46 -3.08 5.29 -6.26
C VAL A 46 -3.15 4.96 -7.74
N LEU A 47 -3.07 3.68 -8.08
CA LEU A 47 -3.20 3.16 -9.44
C LEU A 47 -4.50 2.37 -9.58
N ASP A 48 -5.11 2.44 -10.76
CA ASP A 48 -6.27 1.63 -11.13
C ASP A 48 -5.80 0.28 -11.72
N LYS A 49 -6.26 -0.83 -11.15
CA LYS A 49 -5.83 -2.18 -11.56
C LYS A 49 -6.25 -2.50 -12.99
N ASP A 50 -7.45 -2.11 -13.40
CA ASP A 50 -7.92 -2.40 -14.75
C ASP A 50 -7.13 -1.60 -15.78
N ALA A 51 -6.73 -0.36 -15.44
CA ALA A 51 -5.84 0.44 -16.29
C ALA A 51 -4.42 -0.17 -16.40
N VAL A 52 -3.89 -0.71 -15.30
CA VAL A 52 -2.61 -1.45 -15.28
C VAL A 52 -2.70 -2.74 -16.12
N HIS A 53 -3.83 -3.43 -16.07
CA HIS A 53 -4.06 -4.66 -16.83
C HIS A 53 -4.18 -4.41 -18.33
N ARG A 54 -5.01 -3.44 -18.72
CA ARG A 54 -5.20 -3.06 -20.14
C ARG A 54 -3.93 -2.55 -20.80
N SER A 55 -3.00 -2.00 -20.03
CA SER A 55 -1.72 -1.48 -20.54
C SER A 55 -0.61 -2.55 -20.64
N GLY A 56 -0.88 -3.81 -20.25
CA GLY A 56 0.13 -4.88 -20.25
C GLY A 56 1.25 -4.65 -19.22
N MET A 57 0.97 -3.83 -18.20
CA MET A 57 1.97 -3.32 -17.27
C MET A 57 2.15 -4.21 -16.03
N ALA A 58 1.28 -5.21 -15.85
CA ALA A 58 1.28 -6.09 -14.68
C ALA A 58 2.66 -6.70 -14.41
N GLU A 59 3.28 -7.35 -15.41
CA GLU A 59 4.61 -7.99 -15.26
C GLU A 59 5.76 -7.02 -14.94
N LYS A 60 5.60 -5.74 -15.28
CA LYS A 60 6.58 -4.69 -14.92
C LYS A 60 6.40 -4.22 -13.49
N VAL A 61 5.14 -4.10 -13.01
CA VAL A 61 4.85 -3.88 -11.58
C VAL A 61 5.47 -5.01 -10.75
N LYS A 62 5.34 -6.25 -11.22
CA LYS A 62 5.84 -7.46 -10.57
C LYS A 62 7.36 -7.42 -10.27
N THR A 63 8.17 -7.00 -11.24
CA THR A 63 9.65 -7.05 -11.12
C THR A 63 10.22 -5.89 -10.31
N GLU A 64 9.64 -4.69 -10.44
CA GLU A 64 10.27 -3.48 -9.89
C GLU A 64 9.91 -3.21 -8.43
N VAL A 65 8.74 -3.66 -7.96
CA VAL A 65 8.29 -3.46 -6.57
C VAL A 65 9.21 -4.16 -5.55
N ASP A 66 9.71 -5.35 -5.86
CA ASP A 66 10.58 -6.10 -4.95
C ASP A 66 11.91 -5.41 -4.73
N VAL A 67 12.43 -4.76 -5.77
CA VAL A 67 13.68 -4.01 -5.69
C VAL A 67 13.46 -2.68 -4.99
N MET A 68 12.36 -1.97 -5.30
CA MET A 68 11.99 -0.72 -4.61
C MET A 68 11.83 -0.88 -3.10
N ARG A 69 11.32 -2.03 -2.62
CA ARG A 69 11.20 -2.31 -1.17
C ARG A 69 12.54 -2.34 -0.44
N ARG A 70 13.62 -2.65 -1.15
CA ARG A 70 14.99 -2.80 -0.60
C ARG A 70 15.84 -1.55 -0.84
N VAL A 71 15.38 -0.61 -1.66
CA VAL A 71 16.04 0.67 -1.89
C VAL A 71 15.85 1.56 -0.66
N ARG A 72 16.95 1.78 0.08
CA ARG A 72 17.02 2.73 1.19
C ARG A 72 18.22 3.64 0.98
N HIS A 73 17.95 4.85 0.51
CA HIS A 73 18.97 5.86 0.26
C HIS A 73 18.46 7.23 0.72
N PRO A 74 19.28 8.09 1.34
CA PRO A 74 18.84 9.41 1.80
C PRO A 74 18.23 10.27 0.69
N ASN A 75 18.71 10.15 -0.55
CA ASN A 75 18.25 10.95 -1.69
C ASN A 75 17.27 10.22 -2.63
N VAL A 76 16.66 9.11 -2.20
CA VAL A 76 15.59 8.43 -2.94
C VAL A 76 14.34 8.38 -2.07
N VAL A 77 13.16 8.67 -2.65
CA VAL A 77 11.88 8.54 -1.94
C VAL A 77 11.68 7.10 -1.51
N ARG A 78 11.54 6.89 -0.21
CA ARG A 78 11.34 5.55 0.34
C ARG A 78 9.91 5.06 0.12
N LEU A 79 9.77 3.82 -0.34
CA LEU A 79 8.51 3.07 -0.24
C LEU A 79 8.36 2.54 1.19
N HIS A 80 7.32 2.95 1.91
CA HIS A 80 7.00 2.44 3.24
C HIS A 80 6.27 1.11 3.16
N GLU A 81 5.19 1.05 2.37
CA GLU A 81 4.40 -0.15 2.16
C GLU A 81 3.57 -0.05 0.87
N MET A 82 3.07 -1.21 0.42
CA MET A 82 2.10 -1.30 -0.67
C MET A 82 0.83 -1.95 -0.13
N MET A 83 -0.31 -1.42 -0.55
CA MET A 83 -1.63 -1.99 -0.28
C MET A 83 -2.37 -2.17 -1.59
N ALA A 84 -3.35 -3.07 -1.64
CA ALA A 84 -4.25 -3.14 -2.78
C ALA A 84 -5.67 -3.50 -2.35
N THR A 85 -6.63 -3.09 -3.16
CA THR A 85 -8.05 -3.50 -3.12
C THR A 85 -8.37 -4.27 -4.39
N ARG A 86 -9.63 -4.70 -4.58
CA ARG A 86 -10.09 -5.32 -5.83
C ARG A 86 -9.78 -4.48 -7.08
N SER A 87 -9.90 -3.15 -6.99
CA SER A 87 -9.78 -2.26 -8.15
C SER A 87 -8.56 -1.34 -8.12
N LYS A 88 -7.84 -1.23 -7.01
CA LYS A 88 -6.75 -0.24 -6.87
C LYS A 88 -5.50 -0.81 -6.21
N ILE A 89 -4.35 -0.22 -6.55
CA ILE A 89 -3.06 -0.43 -5.87
C ILE A 89 -2.64 0.90 -5.25
N TYR A 90 -2.13 0.87 -4.03
CA TYR A 90 -1.71 2.02 -3.25
C TYR A 90 -0.24 1.86 -2.86
N PHE A 91 0.62 2.77 -3.30
CA PHE A 91 2.00 2.87 -2.83
C PHE A 91 2.08 3.97 -1.77
N VAL A 92 2.41 3.58 -0.54
CA VAL A 92 2.64 4.52 0.56
C VAL A 92 4.12 4.85 0.60
N MET A 93 4.44 6.11 0.40
CA MET A 93 5.80 6.60 0.20
C MET A 93 6.13 7.73 1.17
N GLU A 94 7.42 7.96 1.35
CA GLU A 94 7.94 9.13 2.05
C GLU A 94 7.38 10.43 1.42
N TYR A 95 6.92 11.35 2.27
CA TYR A 95 6.45 12.65 1.80
C TYR A 95 7.59 13.68 1.78
N ALA A 96 7.96 14.12 0.59
CA ALA A 96 8.93 15.19 0.38
C ALA A 96 8.23 16.56 0.52
N SER A 97 8.31 17.16 1.73
CA SER A 97 7.54 18.37 2.06
C SER A 97 8.04 19.66 1.43
N GLY A 98 9.26 19.67 0.88
CA GLY A 98 9.84 20.80 0.16
C GLY A 98 9.34 20.96 -1.28
N GLY A 99 8.52 20.01 -1.77
CA GLY A 99 7.93 20.07 -3.10
C GLY A 99 8.94 19.81 -4.22
N GLU A 100 8.60 20.21 -5.45
CA GLU A 100 9.46 20.04 -6.62
C GLU A 100 10.65 21.01 -6.59
N LEU A 101 11.84 20.50 -6.87
CA LEU A 101 13.06 21.30 -6.98
C LEU A 101 12.90 22.44 -8.01
N PHE A 102 12.20 22.17 -9.11
CA PHE A 102 12.03 23.11 -10.20
C PHE A 102 11.03 24.23 -9.91
N ALA A 103 10.06 24.02 -9.02
CA ALA A 103 9.23 25.11 -8.53
C ALA A 103 10.08 26.19 -7.82
N ARG A 104 11.22 25.79 -7.24
CA ARG A 104 12.21 26.69 -6.66
C ARG A 104 13.06 27.40 -7.72
N LEU A 105 13.35 26.73 -8.84
CA LEU A 105 13.96 27.35 -10.03
C LEU A 105 13.00 28.33 -10.73
N ALA A 106 11.69 28.09 -10.74
CA ALA A 106 10.76 29.03 -11.37
C ALA A 106 10.81 30.44 -10.75
N GLN A 107 11.33 30.56 -9.52
CA GLN A 107 11.52 31.82 -8.80
C GLN A 107 12.88 32.49 -9.09
N SER A 108 13.75 31.88 -9.89
CA SER A 108 15.11 32.36 -10.19
C SER A 108 15.62 31.82 -11.53
N THR A 109 16.17 32.64 -12.42
CA THR A 109 16.61 32.19 -13.76
C THR A 109 17.57 31.00 -13.76
N ARG A 110 18.39 30.84 -12.72
CA ARG A 110 19.31 29.70 -12.53
C ARG A 110 19.71 29.56 -11.06
N PHE A 111 20.10 28.36 -10.64
CA PHE A 111 20.79 28.19 -9.37
C PHE A 111 22.24 28.70 -9.44
N PRO A 112 22.77 29.30 -8.35
CA PRO A 112 24.20 29.47 -8.18
C PRO A 112 24.91 28.12 -8.29
N GLU A 113 26.09 28.10 -8.91
CA GLU A 113 26.84 26.86 -9.14
C GLU A 113 27.05 26.02 -7.87
N PRO A 114 27.37 26.58 -6.69
CA PRO A 114 27.51 25.77 -5.48
C PRO A 114 26.23 25.01 -5.08
N VAL A 115 25.06 25.62 -5.31
CA VAL A 115 23.74 25.01 -5.02
C VAL A 115 23.44 23.92 -6.04
N ALA A 116 23.66 24.21 -7.33
CA ALA A 116 23.49 23.22 -8.40
C ALA A 116 24.40 22.00 -8.19
N ARG A 117 25.67 22.23 -7.81
CA ARG A 117 26.65 21.18 -7.50
C ARG A 117 26.17 20.26 -6.37
N ARG A 118 25.64 20.83 -5.28
CA ARG A 118 25.09 20.04 -4.16
C ARG A 118 23.96 19.13 -4.62
N TYR A 119 22.98 19.65 -5.35
CA TYR A 119 21.86 18.83 -5.85
C TYR A 119 22.33 17.78 -6.85
N PHE A 120 23.27 18.12 -7.72
CA PHE A 120 23.81 17.17 -8.70
C PHE A 120 24.57 16.03 -8.02
N GLN A 121 25.36 16.30 -6.97
CA GLN A 121 26.01 15.27 -6.17
C GLN A 121 24.99 14.34 -5.49
N GLN A 122 23.93 14.90 -4.89
CA GLN A 122 22.85 14.11 -4.30
C GLN A 122 22.11 13.26 -5.34
N LEU A 123 21.93 13.77 -6.55
CA LEU A 123 21.34 13.02 -7.66
C LEU A 123 22.24 11.86 -8.09
N MET A 124 23.54 12.11 -8.28
CA MET A 124 24.49 11.08 -8.70
C MET A 124 24.60 9.96 -7.67
N THR A 125 24.67 10.27 -6.38
CA THR A 125 24.69 9.25 -5.31
C THR A 125 23.43 8.38 -5.31
N ALA A 126 22.24 8.98 -5.49
CA ALA A 126 20.98 8.25 -5.62
C ALA A 126 20.97 7.33 -6.85
N VAL A 127 21.39 7.84 -8.01
CA VAL A 127 21.42 7.10 -9.28
C VAL A 127 22.40 5.93 -9.21
N GLU A 128 23.62 6.16 -8.72
CA GLU A 128 24.64 5.13 -8.52
C GLU A 128 24.15 4.02 -7.58
N PHE A 129 23.56 4.41 -6.45
CA PHE A 129 22.97 3.46 -5.50
C PHE A 129 21.90 2.57 -6.13
N CYS A 130 21.01 3.15 -6.95
CA CYS A 130 19.96 2.41 -7.64
C CYS A 130 20.53 1.51 -8.76
N HIS A 131 21.45 2.03 -9.57
CA HIS A 131 22.08 1.28 -10.67
C HIS A 131 22.85 0.05 -10.18
N SER A 132 23.57 0.16 -9.06
CA SER A 132 24.26 -0.99 -8.44
C SER A 132 23.31 -2.11 -7.97
N ARG A 133 22.00 -1.85 -7.91
CA ARG A 133 20.94 -2.81 -7.55
C ARG A 133 20.05 -3.18 -8.75
N GLY A 134 20.44 -2.81 -9.96
CA GLY A 134 19.66 -3.08 -11.17
C GLY A 134 18.38 -2.26 -11.31
N VAL A 135 18.22 -1.19 -10.52
CA VAL A 135 17.08 -0.25 -10.65
C VAL A 135 17.51 0.93 -11.50
N TYR A 136 16.83 1.12 -12.63
CA TYR A 136 17.11 2.22 -13.55
C TYR A 136 15.92 3.18 -13.57
N HIS A 137 16.16 4.49 -13.43
CA HIS A 137 15.06 5.45 -13.43
C HIS A 137 14.38 5.55 -14.79
N ARG A 138 15.10 5.56 -15.93
CA ARG A 138 14.56 5.66 -17.31
C ARG A 138 13.76 6.93 -17.68
N ASP A 139 13.04 7.55 -16.75
CA ASP A 139 12.29 8.80 -16.91
C ASP A 139 12.76 9.87 -15.90
N LEU A 140 14.07 10.09 -15.80
CA LEU A 140 14.61 11.09 -14.90
C LEU A 140 14.35 12.48 -15.49
N LYS A 141 13.47 13.23 -14.85
CA LYS A 141 12.99 14.53 -15.31
C LYS A 141 12.75 15.49 -14.14
N PRO A 142 12.67 16.81 -14.40
CA PRO A 142 12.42 17.83 -13.39
C PRO A 142 11.35 17.52 -12.34
N GLU A 143 10.23 16.96 -12.79
CA GLU A 143 9.04 16.64 -12.00
C GLU A 143 9.29 15.51 -10.99
N ASN A 144 10.32 14.70 -11.23
CA ASN A 144 10.71 13.58 -10.36
C ASN A 144 11.80 13.95 -9.34
N LEU A 145 12.22 15.23 -9.31
CA LEU A 145 13.21 15.76 -8.38
C LEU A 145 12.51 16.59 -7.30
N LEU A 146 12.33 16.00 -6.13
CA LEU A 146 11.67 16.62 -4.99
C LEU A 146 12.67 17.09 -3.93
N LEU A 147 12.19 17.85 -2.95
CA LEU A 147 12.94 18.31 -1.79
C LEU A 147 12.27 17.85 -0.49
N ASP A 148 13.08 17.42 0.47
CA ASP A 148 12.59 17.14 1.82
C ASP A 148 12.46 18.41 2.68
N ALA A 149 12.14 18.26 3.97
CA ALA A 149 12.01 19.37 4.91
C ALA A 149 13.32 20.16 5.14
N ARG A 150 14.49 19.53 4.91
CA ARG A 150 15.81 20.17 5.01
C ARG A 150 16.25 20.82 3.71
N GLY A 151 15.46 20.66 2.64
CA GLY A 151 15.81 21.10 1.30
C GLY A 151 16.84 20.21 0.63
N ASP A 152 16.96 18.95 1.06
CA ASP A 152 17.79 17.94 0.39
C ASP A 152 17.01 17.23 -0.71
N LEU A 153 17.70 16.85 -1.78
CA LEU A 153 17.11 16.18 -2.92
C LEU A 153 16.51 14.81 -2.54
N LYS A 154 15.31 14.54 -3.04
CA LYS A 154 14.62 13.26 -3.02
C LYS A 154 14.18 12.91 -4.43
N VAL A 155 14.79 11.90 -5.04
CA VAL A 155 14.33 11.40 -6.34
C VAL A 155 13.12 10.50 -6.13
N SER A 156 11.98 10.84 -6.75
CA SER A 156 10.74 10.07 -6.72
C SER A 156 10.60 9.16 -7.93
N ASP A 157 9.62 8.24 -7.90
CA ASP A 157 9.23 7.40 -9.04
C ASP A 157 10.32 6.48 -9.65
N PHE A 158 11.45 6.30 -8.95
CA PHE A 158 12.42 5.25 -9.24
C PHE A 158 11.78 3.86 -9.22
N GLY A 159 11.92 3.09 -10.30
CA GLY A 159 11.34 1.74 -10.40
C GLY A 159 9.82 1.71 -10.54
N LEU A 160 9.18 2.85 -10.83
CA LEU A 160 7.79 2.91 -11.32
C LEU A 160 7.72 3.49 -12.74
N SER A 161 8.86 3.85 -13.31
CA SER A 161 9.01 4.41 -14.64
C SER A 161 8.92 3.38 -15.75
N ALA A 162 9.24 2.10 -15.51
CA ALA A 162 8.86 1.07 -16.47
C ALA A 162 7.34 0.94 -16.58
N LEU A 163 6.58 1.41 -15.57
CA LEU A 163 5.13 1.56 -15.64
C LEU A 163 4.67 2.72 -16.54
N GLN A 164 5.56 3.64 -16.89
CA GLN A 164 5.27 4.82 -17.72
C GLN A 164 5.77 4.63 -19.16
N ASP A 165 6.90 3.96 -19.35
CA ASP A 165 7.41 3.62 -20.67
C ASP A 165 6.80 2.32 -21.20
N GLY A 166 5.82 2.46 -22.10
CA GLY A 166 5.29 1.38 -22.92
C GLY A 166 6.29 0.74 -23.88
N ARG A 167 7.59 1.11 -23.85
CA ARG A 167 8.63 0.57 -24.72
C ARG A 167 9.93 0.28 -23.95
N GLY A 168 10.33 -0.99 -23.90
CA GLY A 168 11.74 -1.39 -23.71
C GLY A 168 12.06 -2.42 -22.63
N GLY A 169 12.35 -3.67 -23.06
CA GLY A 169 13.27 -4.59 -22.37
C GLY A 169 12.78 -6.02 -22.05
N ARG A 170 12.90 -6.92 -23.04
CA ARG A 170 12.94 -8.41 -23.05
C ARG A 170 12.32 -9.25 -21.90
N GLN A 171 11.29 -10.00 -22.30
CA GLN A 171 10.96 -11.42 -22.05
C GLN A 171 11.14 -12.00 -20.63
N LEU A 172 10.03 -12.44 -20.03
CA LEU A 172 9.87 -13.81 -19.49
C LEU A 172 8.36 -14.14 -19.43
N ARG A 173 8.06 -15.42 -19.65
CA ARG A 173 6.74 -16.00 -19.92
C ARG A 173 5.84 -15.97 -18.69
N GLY A 174 4.54 -15.73 -18.90
CA GLY A 174 3.51 -15.81 -17.88
C GLY A 174 2.28 -14.98 -18.28
N ASP A 175 1.39 -15.61 -19.04
CA ASP A 175 -0.05 -15.38 -19.13
C ASP A 175 -0.59 -14.32 -18.16
N GLY A 176 -0.78 -13.10 -18.68
CA GLY A 176 -1.15 -11.89 -17.96
C GLY A 176 -2.57 -11.87 -17.36
N LEU A 177 -2.96 -12.90 -16.62
CA LEU A 177 -4.19 -12.93 -15.83
C LEU A 177 -3.88 -12.59 -14.37
N LEU A 178 -4.60 -11.59 -13.82
CA LEU A 178 -4.74 -11.35 -12.37
C LEU A 178 -5.69 -12.36 -11.71
N HIS A 179 -5.94 -13.51 -12.34
CA HIS A 179 -6.93 -14.47 -11.88
C HIS A 179 -6.31 -15.69 -11.22
N THR A 180 -6.91 -16.01 -10.08
CA THR A 180 -6.60 -17.07 -9.14
C THR A 180 -6.64 -18.45 -9.80
N ALA A 181 -5.51 -19.15 -9.73
CA ALA A 181 -5.45 -20.61 -9.82
C ALA A 181 -4.34 -21.06 -8.86
N CYS A 182 -4.69 -21.29 -7.58
CA CYS A 182 -3.93 -22.01 -6.55
C CYS A 182 -2.38 -21.94 -6.67
N GLY A 183 -1.82 -20.74 -6.53
CA GLY A 183 -0.40 -20.49 -6.80
C GLY A 183 0.49 -20.30 -5.57
N THR A 184 0.05 -20.63 -4.35
CA THR A 184 0.92 -20.49 -3.18
C THR A 184 0.61 -21.58 -2.14
N PRO A 185 1.29 -22.73 -2.21
CA PRO A 185 1.12 -23.82 -1.24
C PRO A 185 1.23 -23.34 0.21
N ALA A 186 2.05 -22.33 0.49
CA ALA A 186 2.21 -21.76 1.82
C ALA A 186 0.96 -21.06 2.37
N ILE A 187 0.22 -20.31 1.55
CA ILE A 187 -1.02 -19.63 2.01
C ILE A 187 -2.14 -20.66 2.15
N MET A 188 -2.29 -21.55 1.16
CA MET A 188 -3.29 -22.63 1.23
C MET A 188 -3.05 -23.55 2.42
N SER A 189 -1.82 -24.01 2.63
CA SER A 189 -1.45 -24.85 3.77
C SER A 189 -1.76 -24.17 5.11
N LYS A 190 -1.57 -22.85 5.22
CA LYS A 190 -1.97 -22.12 6.42
C LYS A 190 -3.48 -22.00 6.60
N LEU A 191 -4.23 -21.81 5.52
CA LEU A 191 -5.70 -21.81 5.60
C LEU A 191 -6.24 -23.19 5.97
N GLU A 192 -5.62 -24.26 5.47
CA GLU A 192 -5.93 -25.65 5.85
C GLU A 192 -5.61 -25.91 7.32
N GLU A 193 -4.43 -25.50 7.82
CA GLU A 193 -4.05 -25.61 9.24
C GLU A 193 -5.06 -24.88 10.17
N ILE A 194 -5.49 -23.68 9.78
CA ILE A 194 -6.51 -22.90 10.50
C ILE A 194 -7.87 -23.62 10.48
N ALA A 195 -8.23 -24.21 9.34
CA ALA A 195 -9.49 -24.92 9.17
C ALA A 195 -9.54 -26.18 10.06
N GLU A 196 -8.47 -26.97 10.09
CA GLU A 196 -8.34 -28.16 10.95
C GLU A 196 -8.46 -27.81 12.45
N THR A 197 -7.80 -26.73 12.88
CA THR A 197 -7.80 -26.29 14.29
C THR A 197 -9.21 -25.99 14.81
N ARG A 198 -10.14 -25.57 13.94
CA ARG A 198 -11.51 -25.16 14.30
C ARG A 198 -12.60 -26.06 13.70
N ASN A 199 -12.22 -27.24 13.17
CA ASN A 199 -13.14 -28.16 12.52
C ASN A 199 -14.00 -27.45 11.45
N LEU A 200 -13.35 -26.61 10.64
CA LEU A 200 -13.95 -25.97 9.48
C LEU A 200 -13.68 -26.84 8.25
N ASP A 201 -14.72 -27.06 7.45
CA ASP A 201 -14.60 -27.61 6.11
C ASP A 201 -14.03 -26.56 5.17
N ILE A 202 -12.94 -26.89 4.47
CA ILE A 202 -12.34 -26.04 3.45
C ILE A 202 -12.65 -26.57 2.05
N LYS A 203 -13.15 -25.69 1.17
CA LYS A 203 -13.53 -26.03 -0.21
C LYS A 203 -13.04 -24.96 -1.18
N LEU A 204 -12.49 -25.39 -2.31
CA LEU A 204 -12.20 -24.47 -3.41
C LEU A 204 -13.42 -24.38 -4.32
N ASN A 205 -13.97 -23.17 -4.50
CA ASN A 205 -15.12 -22.99 -5.39
C ASN A 205 -14.70 -22.88 -6.87
N LYS A 206 -15.68 -22.99 -7.77
CA LYS A 206 -15.47 -22.92 -9.23
C LYS A 206 -14.90 -21.57 -9.71
N ARG A 207 -14.84 -20.56 -8.85
CA ARG A 207 -14.26 -19.23 -9.12
C ARG A 207 -12.83 -19.09 -8.58
N GLY A 208 -12.24 -20.16 -8.06
CA GLY A 208 -10.89 -20.18 -7.50
C GLY A 208 -10.77 -19.57 -6.10
N ARG A 209 -11.90 -19.36 -5.40
CA ARG A 209 -11.91 -18.81 -4.03
C ARG A 209 -11.94 -19.96 -3.03
N VAL A 210 -11.35 -19.72 -1.86
CA VAL A 210 -11.30 -20.67 -0.76
C VAL A 210 -12.45 -20.37 0.19
N GLU A 211 -13.38 -21.30 0.35
CA GLU A 211 -14.48 -21.21 1.30
C GLU A 211 -14.14 -22.09 2.51
N MET A 212 -14.23 -21.53 3.71
CA MET A 212 -14.10 -22.22 4.99
C MET A 212 -15.44 -22.11 5.71
N GLU A 213 -16.06 -23.26 6.00
CA GLU A 213 -17.37 -23.34 6.64
C GLU A 213 -17.31 -24.26 7.86
N GLY A 214 -17.84 -23.82 8.99
CA GLY A 214 -17.93 -24.65 10.18
C GLY A 214 -18.03 -23.81 11.45
N GLY A 215 -17.54 -24.32 12.57
CA GLY A 215 -17.59 -23.63 13.85
C GLY A 215 -18.90 -23.87 14.60
N GLN A 216 -19.22 -23.00 15.54
CA GLN A 216 -20.32 -23.24 16.47
C GLN A 216 -21.64 -22.79 15.83
N TYR A 217 -22.63 -23.69 15.79
CA TYR A 217 -23.94 -23.35 15.23
C TYR A 217 -24.59 -22.21 16.03
N CYS A 218 -24.78 -21.06 15.40
CA CYS A 218 -25.38 -19.88 16.01
C CYS A 218 -26.75 -19.57 15.38
N ARG A 219 -27.43 -18.53 15.88
CA ARG A 219 -28.77 -18.15 15.38
C ARG A 219 -28.78 -17.75 13.90
N ARG A 220 -27.63 -17.41 13.32
CA ARG A 220 -27.46 -17.08 11.90
C ARG A 220 -26.80 -18.19 11.08
N GLY A 221 -26.82 -19.43 11.59
CA GLY A 221 -26.21 -20.60 10.94
C GLY A 221 -24.74 -20.79 11.30
N THR A 222 -24.03 -21.59 10.52
CA THR A 222 -22.59 -21.82 10.66
C THR A 222 -21.79 -20.63 10.14
N LEU A 223 -20.59 -20.44 10.68
CA LEU A 223 -19.66 -19.43 10.18
C LEU A 223 -19.17 -19.85 8.80
N VAL A 224 -19.36 -18.98 7.81
CA VAL A 224 -18.85 -19.18 6.45
C VAL A 224 -17.94 -18.01 6.11
N ILE A 225 -16.69 -18.31 5.78
CA ILE A 225 -15.66 -17.33 5.41
C ILE A 225 -15.16 -17.68 4.03
N GLU A 226 -15.09 -16.69 3.16
CA GLU A 226 -14.50 -16.83 1.84
C GLU A 226 -13.20 -16.02 1.79
N ALA A 227 -12.11 -16.67 1.39
CA ALA A 227 -10.82 -16.05 1.10
C ALA A 227 -10.60 -16.00 -0.42
N GLU A 228 -10.28 -14.81 -0.92
CA GLU A 228 -9.84 -14.58 -2.30
C GLU A 228 -8.38 -14.14 -2.30
N ILE A 229 -7.54 -14.88 -3.01
CA ILE A 229 -6.10 -14.60 -3.10
C ILE A 229 -5.81 -13.94 -4.45
N PHE A 230 -5.26 -12.73 -4.40
CA PHE A 230 -4.82 -11.96 -5.55
C PHE A 230 -3.28 -11.92 -5.59
N GLU A 231 -2.71 -12.35 -6.71
CA GLU A 231 -1.30 -12.08 -7.02
C GLU A 231 -1.15 -10.63 -7.49
N VAL A 232 -0.43 -9.80 -6.74
CA VAL A 232 -0.15 -8.40 -7.10
C VAL A 232 1.30 -8.24 -7.57
N ALA A 233 2.22 -9.03 -7.01
CA ALA A 233 3.61 -9.19 -7.44
C ALA A 233 4.10 -10.62 -7.10
N PRO A 234 5.21 -11.13 -7.68
CA PRO A 234 5.70 -12.49 -7.44
C PRO A 234 5.94 -12.77 -5.95
N SER A 235 6.36 -11.75 -5.19
CA SER A 235 6.50 -11.82 -3.73
C SER A 235 5.31 -11.23 -2.94
N VAL A 236 4.30 -10.66 -3.62
CA VAL A 236 3.16 -9.99 -2.97
C VAL A 236 1.85 -10.63 -3.40
N ARG A 237 1.23 -11.29 -2.44
CA ARG A 237 -0.16 -11.74 -2.52
C ARG A 237 -1.02 -10.88 -1.60
N VAL A 238 -2.25 -10.62 -2.00
CA VAL A 238 -3.28 -10.03 -1.15
C VAL A 238 -4.33 -11.08 -0.91
N VAL A 239 -4.59 -11.39 0.36
CA VAL A 239 -5.64 -12.30 0.77
C VAL A 239 -6.80 -11.45 1.30
N GLU A 240 -7.90 -11.42 0.57
CA GLU A 240 -9.14 -10.76 0.98
C GLU A 240 -10.04 -11.78 1.67
N MET A 241 -10.46 -11.49 2.90
CA MET A 241 -11.31 -12.35 3.72
C MET A 241 -12.69 -11.75 3.85
N ARG A 242 -13.73 -12.51 3.55
CA ARG A 242 -15.13 -12.06 3.56
C ARG A 242 -15.97 -13.02 4.39
N LYS A 243 -16.71 -12.49 5.37
CA LYS A 243 -17.75 -13.26 6.04
C LYS A 243 -18.97 -13.39 5.12
N ILE A 244 -19.34 -14.60 4.77
CA ILE A 244 -20.49 -14.92 3.92
C ILE A 244 -21.69 -15.41 4.75
N GLY A 245 -21.45 -16.04 5.91
CA GLY A 245 -22.48 -16.63 6.78
C GLY A 245 -22.10 -16.61 8.28
N GLY A 246 -23.06 -16.88 9.16
CA GLY A 246 -22.85 -16.95 10.63
C GLY A 246 -22.95 -15.61 11.36
N ASP A 247 -22.48 -15.56 12.61
CA ASP A 247 -22.54 -14.39 13.48
C ASP A 247 -21.25 -13.55 13.45
N SER A 248 -21.37 -12.22 13.55
CA SER A 248 -20.22 -11.31 13.44
C SER A 248 -19.25 -11.36 14.64
N PRO A 249 -19.71 -11.58 15.89
CA PRO A 249 -18.82 -11.84 17.02
C PRO A 249 -17.98 -13.10 16.85
N GLU A 250 -18.56 -14.17 16.31
CA GLU A 250 -17.84 -15.43 16.06
C GLU A 250 -16.75 -15.24 15.00
N PHE A 251 -17.07 -14.58 13.89
CA PHE A 251 -16.09 -14.21 12.86
C PHE A 251 -14.93 -13.38 13.44
N ARG A 252 -15.23 -12.43 14.32
CA ARG A 252 -14.25 -11.55 14.95
C ARG A 252 -13.32 -12.29 15.89
N GLU A 253 -13.86 -13.24 16.65
CA GLU A 253 -13.09 -14.09 17.54
C GLU A 253 -12.14 -14.97 16.73
N PHE A 254 -12.67 -15.69 15.73
CA PHE A 254 -11.89 -16.48 14.78
C PHE A 254 -10.78 -15.66 14.11
N TYR A 255 -11.13 -14.47 13.63
CA TYR A 255 -10.17 -13.57 12.99
C TYR A 255 -9.03 -13.17 13.92
N ARG A 256 -9.34 -12.85 15.19
CA ARG A 256 -8.35 -12.33 16.15
C ARG A 256 -7.47 -13.42 16.72
N GLN A 257 -8.03 -14.59 17.03
CA GLN A 257 -7.34 -15.65 17.77
C GLN A 257 -6.64 -16.66 16.87
N GLU A 258 -7.15 -16.89 15.67
CA GLU A 258 -6.64 -17.95 14.79
C GLU A 258 -6.07 -17.36 13.51
N LEU A 259 -6.91 -16.67 12.74
CA LEU A 259 -6.53 -16.21 11.42
C LEU A 259 -5.34 -15.25 11.46
N LYS A 260 -5.43 -14.24 12.34
CA LYS A 260 -4.42 -13.18 12.44
C LYS A 260 -3.07 -13.70 12.96
N PRO A 261 -3.01 -14.52 14.02
CA PRO A 261 -1.76 -15.11 14.49
C PRO A 261 -1.16 -16.12 13.50
N SER A 262 -1.96 -17.04 12.95
CA SER A 262 -1.46 -18.13 12.08
C SER A 262 -0.89 -17.65 10.76
N LEU A 263 -1.33 -16.50 10.27
CA LEU A 263 -0.76 -15.84 9.10
C LEU A 263 0.19 -14.69 9.46
N GLY A 264 0.56 -14.50 10.73
CA GLY A 264 1.39 -13.39 11.21
C GLY A 264 2.77 -13.28 10.55
N ASP A 265 3.34 -14.43 10.16
CA ASP A 265 4.66 -14.51 9.50
C ASP A 265 4.59 -14.24 7.98
N ILE A 266 3.38 -14.22 7.42
CA ILE A 266 3.13 -14.15 5.97
C ILE A 266 2.40 -12.85 5.60
N VAL A 267 1.49 -12.40 6.46
CA VAL A 267 0.58 -11.28 6.22
C VAL A 267 1.15 -10.00 6.85
N TRP A 268 1.64 -9.13 5.98
CA TRP A 268 2.24 -7.85 6.34
C TRP A 268 1.22 -6.82 6.90
N SER A 269 -0.06 -6.93 6.52
CA SER A 269 -1.10 -6.00 7.00
C SER A 269 -2.51 -6.61 6.94
N TRP A 270 -3.30 -6.35 7.98
CA TRP A 270 -4.65 -6.89 8.19
C TRP A 270 -5.73 -5.81 8.05
N GLN A 271 -6.90 -6.15 7.50
CA GLN A 271 -8.05 -5.23 7.38
C GLN A 271 -9.42 -5.91 7.55
N GLY A 272 -10.40 -5.17 8.08
CA GLY A 272 -11.77 -5.61 8.42
C GLY A 272 -12.23 -4.98 9.75
N SER A 273 -13.54 -4.73 9.94
CA SER A 273 -14.09 -4.00 11.09
C SER A 273 -13.81 -4.71 12.44
N ASP A 274 -12.68 -4.40 13.04
CA ASP A 274 -12.53 -3.86 14.39
C ASP A 274 -11.10 -3.33 14.56
N SER A 275 -10.97 -2.01 14.56
CA SER A 275 -9.93 -1.37 15.35
C SER A 275 -9.87 -2.05 16.72
N PRO A 276 -8.67 -2.29 17.30
CA PRO A 276 -8.62 -2.64 18.71
C PRO A 276 -9.44 -1.60 19.49
N PRO A 277 -10.19 -1.97 20.55
CA PRO A 277 -10.72 -0.96 21.43
C PRO A 277 -9.55 -0.06 21.82
N THR A 278 -9.74 1.25 21.65
CA THR A 278 -8.88 2.24 22.26
C THR A 278 -8.60 1.75 23.69
N PRO A 279 -7.34 1.66 24.14
CA PRO A 279 -7.08 1.34 25.54
C PRO A 279 -7.91 2.33 26.34
N LEU A 280 -8.87 1.82 27.11
CA LEU A 280 -9.62 2.64 28.06
C LEU A 280 -8.54 3.28 28.93
N LEU A 281 -8.44 4.61 28.86
CA LEU A 281 -7.67 5.39 29.83
C LEU A 281 -8.03 4.86 31.22
N PRO A 282 -7.04 4.60 32.09
CA PRO A 282 -7.31 4.21 33.47
C PRO A 282 -8.29 5.19 34.12
N PRO A 283 -9.16 4.75 35.06
CA PRO A 283 -10.23 5.57 35.64
C PRO A 283 -9.81 6.87 36.37
N ALA A 284 -8.53 7.25 36.35
CA ALA A 284 -7.97 8.34 37.14
C ALA A 284 -8.09 9.75 36.52
N LEU A 285 -8.73 9.95 35.36
CA LEU A 285 -8.84 11.28 34.74
C LEU A 285 -10.28 11.70 34.37
N ARG A 286 -11.29 11.18 35.08
CA ARG A 286 -12.70 11.63 34.94
C ARG A 286 -13.16 12.67 35.96
N GLN A 287 -12.27 13.20 36.81
CA GLN A 287 -12.64 14.25 37.77
C GLN A 287 -11.71 15.46 37.65
N ALA A 288 -11.84 16.22 36.56
CA ALA A 288 -11.27 17.58 36.49
C ALA A 288 -11.94 18.44 35.40
N THR A 289 -13.24 18.32 35.18
CA THR A 289 -14.00 19.29 34.35
C THR A 289 -15.42 19.45 34.86
N ASN A 290 -15.56 19.79 36.15
CA ASN A 290 -16.78 20.43 36.63
C ASN A 290 -16.46 21.25 37.88
N GLN A 291 -15.93 22.45 37.65
CA GLN A 291 -16.10 23.60 38.53
C GLN A 291 -15.65 24.85 37.75
N ARG A 292 -16.64 25.57 37.23
CA ARG A 292 -16.54 27.01 37.01
C ARG A 292 -16.70 27.71 38.36
N PRO A 293 -16.19 28.93 38.50
CA PRO A 293 -17.12 30.07 38.51
C PRO A 293 -17.14 30.82 37.18
#